data_AF-A0A1J1GW33-F1
#
_entry.id   AF-A0A1J1GW33-F1
#
_cell.length_a   1.000
_cell.length_b   1.000
_cell.length_c   1.000
_cell.angle_alpha   90.00
_cell.angle_beta   90.00
_cell.angle_gamma   90.00
#
_symmetry.space_group_name_H-M   'P 1'
#
loop_
_entity.id
_entity.type
_entity.pdbx_description
1 polymer ?
#
loop_
_entity_poly.entity_id
_entity_poly.type
_entity_poly.pdbx_seq_one_letter_code
_entity_poly.pdbx_strand_id
1 'polypeptide(L)'
;MALLYNDGCENLKGEIIKCFMRICPLNSIKFTPLTCNYNIFPVKAENDSNNKLNDLSNNIFKYQRYEPYNHSRIIFLSNNDVDGIVFLYEENMYAYENPSKTYLCRLRKISQKATICEHIDASYLGKTLSFNSYDVINRNYNDIINIRRSKNSKHTVTKLKYRDLSFGRNTCHIVKTKYIEENNCMYHLCEVVNGHLSCFNANYSGRLIFIDDILDNSIEKRKFLYLPGSCLTKDSNFICDPQLCQYNSTQKLTSCEKLEISSIKNIIPSRGTLEPAPTYMPISHENRPSTSILLATSLMPFLVMLVFIWCFVYKFLRSRKRKVYSR
;
A
#
# COMPACT_ATOMS: atom_id res chain seq x y z
N MET A 1 -1.55 2.93 1.24
CA MET A 1 -0.19 2.99 0.66
C MET A 1 0.79 2.47 1.69
N ALA A 2 1.79 1.72 1.25
CA ALA A 2 2.87 1.22 2.08
C ALA A 2 4.19 1.41 1.34
N LEU A 3 5.26 1.67 2.08
CA LEU A 3 6.61 1.55 1.55
C LEU A 3 7.00 0.08 1.68
N LEU A 4 7.47 -0.52 0.59
CA LEU A 4 8.17 -1.80 0.64
C LEU A 4 9.65 -1.54 0.41
N TYR A 5 10.47 -2.01 1.33
CA TYR A 5 11.92 -2.00 1.25
C TYR A 5 12.45 -3.40 0.98
N ASN A 6 13.35 -3.53 0.02
CA ASN A 6 13.89 -4.78 -0.49
C ASN A 6 15.39 -4.86 -0.18
N ASP A 7 15.74 -5.73 0.78
CA ASP A 7 17.13 -6.02 1.17
C ASP A 7 17.82 -6.98 0.19
N GLY A 8 17.05 -7.63 -0.71
CA GLY A 8 17.54 -8.52 -1.75
C GLY A 8 16.74 -9.81 -1.86
N CYS A 9 16.98 -10.55 -2.93
CA CYS A 9 16.36 -11.86 -3.16
C CYS A 9 17.41 -12.94 -3.40
N GLU A 10 17.14 -14.13 -2.89
CA GLU A 10 17.90 -15.35 -3.16
C GLU A 10 17.36 -16.03 -4.42
N ASN A 11 18.28 -16.34 -5.33
CA ASN A 11 17.98 -17.04 -6.56
C ASN A 11 18.60 -18.44 -6.53
N LEU A 12 17.86 -19.43 -7.01
CA LEU A 12 18.36 -20.78 -7.22
C LEU A 12 17.97 -21.21 -8.63
N LYS A 13 18.97 -21.61 -9.44
CA LYS A 13 18.76 -22.04 -10.83
C LYS A 13 17.99 -21.03 -11.70
N GLY A 14 18.11 -19.73 -11.39
CA GLY A 14 17.45 -18.66 -12.15
C GLY A 14 16.04 -18.31 -11.66
N GLU A 15 15.49 -19.03 -10.69
CA GLU A 15 14.20 -18.71 -10.07
C GLU A 15 14.41 -18.01 -8.72
N ILE A 16 13.59 -16.98 -8.47
CA ILE A 16 13.55 -16.28 -7.19
C ILE A 16 12.87 -17.21 -6.18
N ILE A 17 13.58 -17.64 -5.14
CA ILE A 17 12.99 -18.51 -4.09
C ILE A 17 12.49 -17.67 -2.92
N LYS A 18 13.32 -16.73 -2.46
CA LYS A 18 13.06 -15.94 -1.25
C LYS A 18 13.46 -14.51 -1.48
N CYS A 19 12.66 -13.57 -0.99
CA CYS A 19 13.03 -12.18 -0.92
C CYS A 19 12.97 -11.67 0.52
N PHE A 20 13.99 -10.91 0.92
CA PHE A 20 14.04 -10.21 2.19
C PHE A 20 13.41 -8.84 2.00
N MET A 21 12.09 -8.78 2.15
CA MET A 21 11.31 -7.56 1.96
C MET A 21 10.60 -7.16 3.25
N ARG A 22 10.52 -5.85 3.49
CA ARG A 22 9.84 -5.25 4.63
C ARG A 22 8.76 -4.31 4.12
N ILE A 23 7.52 -4.52 4.55
CA ILE A 23 6.42 -3.61 4.23
C ILE A 23 6.07 -2.72 5.42
N CYS A 24 5.96 -1.43 5.16
CA CYS A 24 5.75 -0.39 6.16
C CYS A 24 4.52 0.41 5.76
N PRO A 25 3.36 0.21 6.43
CA PRO A 25 2.18 1.01 6.18
C PRO A 25 2.47 2.50 6.41
N LEU A 26 2.19 3.35 5.41
CA LEU A 26 2.41 4.80 5.50
C LEU A 26 1.21 5.50 6.18
N ASN A 27 0.75 4.94 7.31
CA ASN A 27 -0.39 5.46 8.06
C ASN A 27 -0.07 6.86 8.61
N SER A 28 -1.02 7.78 8.48
CA SER A 28 -0.81 9.22 8.64
C SER A 28 -0.87 9.69 10.09
N ILE A 29 0.29 9.79 10.73
CA ILE A 29 0.53 10.73 11.84
C ILE A 29 1.72 11.58 11.42
N LYS A 30 1.53 12.90 11.30
CA LYS A 30 2.53 13.84 10.74
C LYS A 30 3.81 13.96 11.59
N PHE A 31 3.81 13.47 12.82
CA PHE A 31 4.78 13.87 13.84
C PHE A 31 5.62 12.74 14.42
N THR A 32 5.33 11.48 14.08
CA THR A 32 6.07 10.35 14.59
C THR A 32 6.89 9.71 13.47
N PRO A 33 8.19 9.47 13.71
CA PRO A 33 8.96 8.64 12.79
C PRO A 33 8.29 7.28 12.69
N LEU A 34 8.20 6.76 11.46
CA LEU A 34 7.67 5.42 11.23
C LEU A 34 8.81 4.43 11.42
N THR A 35 8.63 3.47 12.30
CA THR A 35 9.51 2.32 12.43
C THR A 35 8.97 1.17 11.60
N CYS A 36 9.74 0.71 10.62
CA CYS A 36 9.38 -0.46 9.82
C CYS A 36 9.89 -1.72 10.52
N ASN A 37 9.22 -2.07 11.62
CA ASN A 37 9.77 -2.97 12.63
C ASN A 37 9.27 -4.41 12.55
N TYR A 38 8.79 -4.83 11.38
CA TYR A 38 8.27 -6.19 11.24
C TYR A 38 9.40 -7.14 10.86
N ASN A 39 9.46 -8.26 11.60
CA ASN A 39 10.38 -9.37 11.40
C ASN A 39 10.64 -9.61 9.91
N ILE A 40 11.92 -9.63 9.54
CA ILE A 40 12.38 -9.99 8.20
C ILE A 40 12.15 -11.48 8.02
N PHE A 41 10.91 -11.89 7.81
CA PHE A 41 10.66 -13.24 7.36
C PHE A 41 10.94 -13.28 5.87
N PRO A 42 11.82 -14.19 5.39
CA PRO A 42 12.01 -14.37 3.97
C PRO A 42 10.65 -14.67 3.36
N VAL A 43 10.22 -13.79 2.47
CA VAL A 43 8.92 -13.89 1.84
C VAL A 43 9.09 -14.84 0.67
N LYS A 44 8.41 -15.98 0.73
CA LYS A 44 8.48 -16.99 -0.32
C LYS A 44 7.88 -16.41 -1.59
N ALA A 45 8.61 -16.53 -2.67
CA ALA A 45 8.14 -16.21 -4.00
C ALA A 45 7.34 -17.39 -4.54
N GLU A 46 6.09 -17.14 -4.90
CA GLU A 46 5.24 -18.10 -5.59
C GLU A 46 5.00 -17.60 -7.01
N ASN A 47 5.42 -18.42 -7.98
CA ASN A 47 5.06 -18.21 -9.38
C ASN A 47 3.61 -18.64 -9.52
N ASP A 48 2.68 -17.68 -9.61
CA ASP A 48 1.31 -18.06 -9.89
C ASP A 48 1.13 -18.40 -11.38
N SER A 49 0.40 -19.48 -11.61
CA SER A 49 0.26 -20.17 -12.89
C SER A 49 -0.79 -19.55 -13.82
N ASN A 50 -1.59 -18.59 -13.32
CA ASN A 50 -2.77 -18.06 -14.02
C ASN A 50 -2.51 -16.75 -14.82
N ASN A 51 -1.34 -16.63 -15.43
CA ASN A 51 -0.96 -15.49 -16.27
C ASN A 51 -1.91 -15.21 -17.45
N LYS A 52 -2.76 -16.17 -17.85
CA LYS A 52 -3.70 -16.01 -18.99
C LYS A 52 -4.78 -14.95 -18.79
N LEU A 53 -5.13 -14.62 -17.54
CA LEU A 53 -6.19 -13.66 -17.21
C LEU A 53 -5.66 -12.25 -16.96
N ASN A 54 -4.35 -12.06 -17.03
CA ASN A 54 -3.70 -10.79 -16.76
C ASN A 54 -3.28 -10.15 -18.09
N ASP A 55 -3.52 -8.85 -18.21
CA ASP A 55 -3.00 -8.02 -19.28
C ASP A 55 -2.15 -6.90 -18.67
N LEU A 56 -0.96 -7.30 -18.20
CA LEU A 56 -0.03 -6.38 -17.55
C LEU A 56 0.57 -5.37 -18.52
N SER A 57 0.52 -5.63 -19.82
CA SER A 57 0.87 -4.65 -20.85
C SER A 57 -0.03 -3.41 -20.80
N ASN A 58 -1.24 -3.55 -20.26
CA ASN A 58 -2.21 -2.46 -20.03
C ASN A 58 -2.44 -2.16 -18.53
N ASN A 59 -1.58 -2.68 -17.64
CA ASN A 59 -1.74 -2.65 -16.18
C ASN A 59 -3.12 -3.16 -15.72
N ILE A 60 -3.51 -4.33 -16.23
CA ILE A 60 -4.77 -5.01 -15.88
C ILE A 60 -4.45 -6.40 -15.35
N PHE A 61 -5.09 -6.79 -14.25
CA PHE A 61 -4.97 -8.16 -13.71
C PHE A 61 -6.26 -8.56 -13.02
N LYS A 62 -6.51 -9.86 -12.92
CA LYS A 62 -7.67 -10.38 -12.18
C LYS A 62 -7.26 -10.66 -10.74
N TYR A 63 -7.91 -10.00 -9.78
CA TYR A 63 -7.63 -10.24 -8.37
C TYR A 63 -8.41 -11.46 -7.88
N GLN A 64 -7.70 -12.52 -7.55
CA GLN A 64 -8.28 -13.81 -7.17
C GLN A 64 -7.86 -14.20 -5.76
N ARG A 65 -8.55 -15.19 -5.21
CA ARG A 65 -8.15 -15.80 -3.95
C ARG A 65 -7.10 -16.86 -4.25
N TYR A 66 -5.96 -16.72 -3.59
CA TYR A 66 -4.88 -17.69 -3.64
C TYR A 66 -5.04 -18.72 -2.52
N GLU A 67 -4.36 -19.85 -2.62
CA GLU A 67 -4.46 -20.92 -1.62
C GLU A 67 -4.11 -20.40 -0.21
N PRO A 68 -4.83 -20.85 0.84
CA PRO A 68 -4.55 -20.46 2.22
C PRO A 68 -3.10 -20.67 2.59
N TYR A 69 -2.52 -19.73 3.33
CA TYR A 69 -1.12 -19.84 3.74
C TYR A 69 -0.87 -19.13 5.06
N ASN A 70 -0.03 -19.73 5.91
CA ASN A 70 0.20 -19.31 7.29
C ASN A 70 1.33 -18.29 7.46
N HIS A 71 1.81 -17.69 6.38
CA HIS A 71 2.83 -16.65 6.42
C HIS A 71 2.65 -15.64 5.29
N SER A 72 3.40 -14.54 5.37
CA SER A 72 3.42 -13.53 4.32
C SER A 72 4.11 -14.09 3.06
N ARG A 73 3.61 -13.76 1.88
CA ARG A 73 4.15 -14.25 0.60
C ARG A 73 4.12 -13.18 -0.50
N ILE A 74 4.93 -13.42 -1.54
CA ILE A 74 4.96 -12.64 -2.77
C ILE A 74 4.41 -13.50 -3.89
N ILE A 75 3.46 -12.94 -4.63
CA ILE A 75 2.88 -13.59 -5.81
C ILE A 75 3.23 -12.75 -7.03
N PHE A 76 4.12 -13.28 -7.88
CA PHE A 76 4.51 -12.56 -9.09
C PHE A 76 3.39 -12.60 -10.12
N LEU A 77 2.97 -11.41 -10.57
CA LEU A 77 2.07 -11.24 -11.70
C LEU A 77 2.88 -11.09 -13.01
N SER A 78 4.01 -10.39 -12.93
CA SER A 78 5.03 -10.31 -13.98
C SER A 78 6.41 -10.38 -13.33
N ASN A 79 7.30 -11.18 -13.93
CA ASN A 79 8.70 -11.31 -13.51
C ASN A 79 9.63 -11.16 -14.71
N ASN A 80 9.56 -10.00 -15.38
CA ASN A 80 10.50 -9.63 -16.44
C ASN A 80 11.10 -8.25 -16.14
N ASP A 81 12.43 -8.19 -16.01
CA ASP A 81 13.16 -6.93 -15.78
C ASP A 81 13.03 -5.91 -16.93
N VAL A 82 12.55 -6.33 -18.11
CA VAL A 82 12.34 -5.43 -19.27
C VAL A 82 11.11 -4.53 -19.07
N ASP A 83 9.99 -5.11 -18.63
CA ASP A 83 8.72 -4.38 -18.43
C ASP A 83 8.46 -4.03 -16.95
N GLY A 84 9.36 -4.47 -16.07
CA GLY A 84 9.25 -4.36 -14.63
C GLY A 84 8.54 -5.56 -14.00
N ILE A 85 8.86 -5.77 -12.73
CA ILE A 85 8.34 -6.83 -11.90
C ILE A 85 7.09 -6.30 -11.18
N VAL A 86 5.96 -6.96 -11.36
CA VAL A 86 4.69 -6.60 -10.70
C VAL A 86 4.27 -7.78 -9.85
N PHE A 87 3.94 -7.55 -8.59
CA PHE A 87 3.61 -8.62 -7.66
C PHE A 87 2.62 -8.17 -6.59
N LEU A 88 1.93 -9.15 -6.03
CA LEU A 88 1.15 -8.99 -4.81
C LEU A 88 2.02 -9.32 -3.62
N TYR A 89 1.97 -8.48 -2.59
CA TYR A 89 2.48 -8.77 -1.27
C TYR A 89 1.28 -9.05 -0.36
N GLU A 90 1.14 -10.32 0.04
CA GLU A 90 0.12 -10.75 0.99
C GLU A 90 0.73 -10.75 2.40
N GLU A 91 0.27 -9.81 3.22
CA GLU A 91 0.70 -9.64 4.61
C GLU A 91 -0.12 -10.57 5.51
N ASN A 92 0.54 -11.50 6.19
CA ASN A 92 -0.08 -12.41 7.15
C ASN A 92 0.78 -12.54 8.41
N MET A 93 0.64 -11.56 9.30
CA MET A 93 1.44 -11.47 10.54
C MET A 93 1.07 -12.49 11.61
N TYR A 94 -0.18 -12.97 11.59
CA TYR A 94 -0.76 -13.78 12.65
C TYR A 94 -1.03 -15.22 12.21
N ALA A 95 -0.46 -15.63 11.08
CA ALA A 95 -0.61 -16.98 10.54
C ALA A 95 -2.07 -17.42 10.36
N TYR A 96 -2.96 -16.49 10.02
CA TYR A 96 -4.36 -16.80 9.72
C TYR A 96 -4.48 -17.57 8.40
N GLU A 97 -5.63 -18.19 8.14
CA GLU A 97 -5.87 -18.87 6.86
C GLU A 97 -5.84 -17.92 5.66
N ASN A 98 -6.12 -16.63 5.87
CA ASN A 98 -6.14 -15.60 4.84
C ASN A 98 -5.24 -14.42 5.22
N PRO A 99 -4.66 -13.71 4.24
CA PRO A 99 -3.86 -12.53 4.52
C PRO A 99 -4.71 -11.44 5.18
N SER A 100 -4.11 -10.71 6.12
CA SER A 100 -4.76 -9.58 6.77
C SER A 100 -4.85 -8.39 5.82
N LYS A 101 -3.84 -8.22 4.96
CA LYS A 101 -3.81 -7.17 3.93
C LYS A 101 -3.08 -7.65 2.69
N THR A 102 -3.49 -7.10 1.55
CA THR A 102 -2.85 -7.36 0.26
C THR A 102 -2.43 -6.03 -0.36
N TYR A 103 -1.20 -5.96 -0.83
CA TYR A 103 -0.67 -4.79 -1.51
C TYR A 103 -0.21 -5.16 -2.91
N LEU A 104 -0.50 -4.30 -3.89
CA LEU A 104 0.07 -4.41 -5.23
C LEU A 104 1.35 -3.56 -5.27
N CYS A 105 2.45 -4.18 -5.67
CA CYS A 105 3.77 -3.58 -5.72
C CYS A 105 4.36 -3.70 -7.13
N ARG A 106 5.27 -2.78 -7.46
CA ARG A 106 6.09 -2.82 -8.67
C ARG A 106 7.54 -2.57 -8.32
N LEU A 107 8.45 -3.28 -8.96
CA LEU A 107 9.87 -2.94 -9.02
C LEU A 107 10.26 -2.82 -10.48
N ARG A 108 11.08 -1.85 -10.84
CA ARG A 108 11.63 -1.78 -12.21
C ARG A 108 12.60 -2.92 -12.48
N LYS A 109 13.39 -3.28 -11.47
CA LYS A 109 14.38 -4.37 -11.48
C LYS A 109 14.40 -5.03 -10.12
N ILE A 110 14.74 -6.32 -10.04
CA ILE A 110 14.73 -7.06 -8.76
C ILE A 110 15.67 -6.46 -7.70
N SER A 111 16.74 -5.78 -8.11
CA SER A 111 17.70 -5.12 -7.21
C SER A 111 17.26 -3.75 -6.70
N GLN A 112 16.08 -3.26 -7.09
CA GLN A 112 15.56 -1.98 -6.61
C GLN A 112 15.20 -2.10 -5.12
N LYS A 113 15.75 -1.19 -4.32
CA LYS A 113 15.64 -1.21 -2.85
C LYS A 113 14.29 -0.73 -2.32
N ALA A 114 13.56 0.11 -3.04
CA ALA A 114 12.35 0.76 -2.50
C ALA A 114 11.22 0.83 -3.53
N THR A 115 9.98 0.64 -3.06
CA THR A 115 8.77 0.86 -3.86
C THR A 115 7.60 1.28 -2.98
N ILE A 116 6.69 2.09 -3.54
CA ILE A 116 5.43 2.44 -2.87
C ILE A 116 4.32 1.56 -3.43
N CYS A 117 3.84 0.66 -2.59
CA CYS A 117 2.73 -0.23 -2.90
C CYS A 117 1.39 0.38 -2.51
N GLU A 118 0.34 0.02 -3.23
CA GLU A 118 -1.02 0.39 -2.90
C GLU A 118 -1.80 -0.82 -2.36
N HIS A 119 -2.62 -0.55 -1.34
CA HIS A 119 -3.44 -1.57 -0.70
C HIS A 119 -4.63 -1.90 -1.60
N ILE A 120 -4.90 -3.19 -1.80
CA ILE A 120 -6.08 -3.67 -2.54
C ILE A 120 -7.23 -3.85 -1.56
N ASP A 121 -8.38 -3.27 -1.88
CA ASP A 121 -9.60 -3.47 -1.09
C ASP A 121 -10.07 -4.92 -1.20
N ALA A 122 -10.38 -5.57 -0.07
CA ALA A 122 -10.85 -6.96 -0.06
C ALA A 122 -12.17 -7.14 -0.85
N SER A 123 -12.99 -6.10 -0.98
CA SER A 123 -14.22 -6.10 -1.80
C SER A 123 -13.95 -6.18 -3.31
N TYR A 124 -12.69 -6.08 -3.73
CA TYR A 124 -12.27 -6.23 -5.12
C TYR A 124 -11.99 -7.68 -5.52
N LEU A 125 -12.09 -8.62 -4.57
CA LEU A 125 -11.90 -10.04 -4.82
C LEU A 125 -12.82 -10.54 -5.95
N GLY A 126 -12.25 -11.28 -6.89
CA GLY A 126 -12.92 -11.82 -8.08
C GLY A 126 -13.08 -10.83 -9.23
N LYS A 127 -12.67 -9.56 -9.07
CA LYS A 127 -12.80 -8.54 -10.12
C LYS A 127 -11.49 -8.36 -10.88
N THR A 128 -11.63 -7.97 -12.14
CA THR A 128 -10.53 -7.43 -12.94
C THR A 128 -10.21 -6.01 -12.48
N LEU A 129 -8.96 -5.78 -12.11
CA LEU A 129 -8.46 -4.51 -11.60
C LEU A 129 -7.53 -3.87 -12.61
N SER A 130 -7.55 -2.55 -12.64
CA SER A 130 -6.59 -1.74 -13.38
C SER A 130 -5.88 -0.76 -12.47
N PHE A 131 -4.63 -0.45 -12.79
CA PHE A 131 -3.80 0.40 -11.95
C PHE A 131 -2.89 1.31 -12.78
N ASN A 132 -2.41 2.37 -12.16
CA ASN A 132 -1.33 3.20 -12.70
C ASN A 132 -0.01 2.80 -12.06
N SER A 133 1.05 2.81 -12.85
CA SER A 133 2.41 2.51 -12.38
C SER A 133 3.38 3.61 -12.76
N TYR A 134 4.34 3.87 -11.86
CA TYR A 134 5.31 4.93 -12.02
C TYR A 134 6.70 4.40 -11.68
N ASP A 135 7.69 4.73 -12.49
CA ASP A 135 9.09 4.49 -12.19
C ASP A 135 9.82 5.84 -12.17
N VAL A 136 10.49 6.13 -11.06
CA VAL A 136 11.28 7.35 -10.88
C VAL A 136 12.75 6.97 -10.74
N ILE A 137 13.55 7.54 -11.64
CA ILE A 137 14.96 7.18 -11.78
C ILE A 137 15.83 8.42 -11.69
N ASN A 138 16.96 8.29 -11.00
CA ASN A 138 17.92 9.37 -10.87
C ASN A 138 18.66 9.57 -12.20
N ARG A 139 18.73 10.82 -12.65
CA ARG A 139 19.41 11.21 -13.88
C ARG A 139 20.80 11.74 -13.58
N ASN A 140 21.81 11.27 -14.31
CA ASN A 140 23.13 11.92 -14.34
C ASN A 140 23.10 13.14 -15.25
N TYR A 141 23.90 14.17 -14.92
CA TYR A 141 23.93 15.48 -15.59
C TYR A 141 24.10 15.40 -17.13
N ASN A 142 24.72 14.32 -17.64
CA ASN A 142 25.14 14.21 -19.04
C ASN A 142 24.23 13.36 -19.95
N ASP A 143 23.19 12.70 -19.42
CA ASP A 143 22.32 11.87 -20.25
C ASP A 143 21.06 12.64 -20.67
N ILE A 144 21.14 13.39 -21.77
CA ILE A 144 20.00 13.97 -22.49
C ILE A 144 19.61 13.02 -23.63
N ILE A 145 18.33 12.58 -23.63
CA ILE A 145 17.62 11.82 -24.72
C ILE A 145 18.03 10.32 -24.77
N ASN A 146 17.19 9.28 -24.87
CA ASN A 146 15.85 9.02 -25.41
C ASN A 146 15.12 8.08 -24.44
N ILE A 147 13.92 8.42 -23.96
CA ILE A 147 13.07 7.46 -23.23
C ILE A 147 12.22 6.76 -24.28
N ARG A 148 12.43 5.46 -24.50
CA ARG A 148 11.38 4.62 -25.11
C ARG A 148 10.19 4.70 -24.16
N ARG A 149 9.18 5.50 -24.51
CA ARG A 149 7.91 5.51 -23.79
C ARG A 149 7.39 4.08 -23.81
N SER A 150 7.11 3.53 -22.63
CA SER A 150 6.29 2.33 -22.55
C SER A 150 5.03 2.56 -23.40
N LYS A 151 4.62 1.56 -24.18
CA LYS A 151 3.38 1.63 -24.94
C LYS A 151 2.14 1.72 -24.03
N ASN A 152 2.29 1.39 -22.75
CA ASN A 152 1.24 1.41 -21.76
C ASN A 152 0.93 2.86 -21.32
N SER A 153 -0.28 3.34 -21.62
CA SER A 153 -0.72 4.69 -21.24
C SER A 153 -0.89 4.90 -19.73
N LYS A 154 -0.96 3.81 -18.94
CA LYS A 154 -1.06 3.84 -17.48
C LYS A 154 0.30 3.70 -16.78
N HIS A 155 1.39 3.62 -17.54
CA HIS A 155 2.73 3.57 -17.02
C HIS A 155 3.51 4.85 -17.34
N THR A 156 4.13 5.45 -16.33
CA THR A 156 4.96 6.66 -16.49
C THR A 156 6.36 6.43 -15.96
N VAL A 157 7.37 6.77 -16.77
CA VAL A 157 8.77 6.80 -16.33
C VAL A 157 9.22 8.26 -16.21
N THR A 158 9.63 8.66 -15.02
CA THR A 158 10.11 10.02 -14.73
C THR A 158 11.59 9.99 -14.41
N LYS A 159 12.39 10.76 -15.16
CA LYS A 159 13.81 11.01 -14.85
C LYS A 159 13.93 12.28 -14.04
N LEU A 160 14.41 12.20 -12.81
CA LEU A 160 14.62 13.37 -11.94
C LEU A 160 16.10 13.54 -11.64
N LYS A 161 16.54 14.79 -11.52
CA LYS A 161 17.83 15.09 -10.91
C LYS A 161 17.63 15.08 -9.40
N TYR A 162 18.13 14.04 -8.75
CA TYR A 162 17.97 13.92 -7.30
C TYR A 162 18.85 14.93 -6.59
N ARG A 163 18.31 15.47 -5.50
CA ARG A 163 19.08 16.32 -4.59
C ARG A 163 20.23 15.54 -3.96
N ASP A 164 21.34 16.23 -3.75
CA ASP A 164 22.48 15.73 -2.97
C ASP A 164 22.22 16.09 -1.51
N LEU A 165 21.58 15.16 -0.80
CA LEU A 165 21.25 15.34 0.61
C LEU A 165 22.30 14.68 1.50
N SER A 166 22.68 15.39 2.55
CA SER A 166 23.47 14.88 3.66
C SER A 166 22.64 14.84 4.93
N PHE A 167 22.74 13.75 5.67
CA PHE A 167 21.97 13.46 6.86
C PHE A 167 22.77 13.71 8.12
N GLY A 168 22.09 14.23 9.15
CA GLY A 168 22.68 14.39 10.46
C GLY A 168 21.64 14.31 11.58
N ARG A 169 22.12 13.96 12.77
CA ARG A 169 21.34 13.97 14.01
C ARG A 169 21.50 15.33 14.67
N ASN A 170 20.38 15.91 15.07
CA ASN A 170 20.34 17.14 15.87
C ASN A 170 20.15 16.81 17.36
N THR A 171 19.75 17.80 18.15
CA THR A 171 19.38 17.68 19.56
C THR A 171 18.33 16.59 19.79
N CYS A 172 18.51 15.86 20.89
CA CYS A 172 17.51 14.95 21.42
C CYS A 172 16.89 15.56 22.66
N HIS A 173 15.57 15.44 22.77
CA HIS A 173 14.79 15.96 23.88
C HIS A 173 14.14 14.80 24.61
N ILE A 174 14.26 14.81 25.93
CA ILE A 174 13.53 13.89 26.78
C ILE A 174 12.11 14.44 26.91
N VAL A 175 11.15 13.72 26.34
CA VAL A 175 9.72 14.00 26.48
C VAL A 175 9.21 13.10 27.60
N LYS A 176 8.86 13.70 28.73
CA LYS A 176 8.33 12.99 29.89
C LYS A 176 6.84 13.28 30.05
N THR A 177 6.04 12.24 29.96
CA THR A 177 4.63 12.24 30.35
C THR A 177 4.47 11.61 31.73
N LYS A 178 3.25 11.57 32.26
CA LYS A 178 2.97 10.94 33.56
C LYS A 178 3.33 9.44 33.61
N TYR A 179 3.37 8.77 32.46
CA TYR A 179 3.54 7.31 32.37
C TYR A 179 4.74 6.87 31.52
N ILE A 180 5.27 7.74 30.67
CA ILE A 180 6.28 7.37 29.66
C ILE A 180 7.34 8.47 29.60
N GLU A 181 8.62 8.06 29.60
CA GLU A 181 9.77 8.91 29.33
C GLU A 181 10.43 8.45 28.03
N GLU A 182 10.38 9.28 27.00
CA GLU A 182 10.92 8.99 25.67
C GLU A 182 12.03 9.98 25.32
N ASN A 183 13.17 9.47 24.83
CA ASN A 183 14.23 10.31 24.28
C ASN A 183 14.05 10.47 22.77
N ASN A 184 13.45 11.58 22.36
CA ASN A 184 13.12 11.85 20.97
C ASN A 184 14.18 12.72 20.31
N CYS A 185 14.83 12.18 19.28
CA CYS A 185 15.85 12.87 18.52
C CYS A 185 15.29 13.52 17.27
N MET A 186 15.75 14.74 16.99
CA MET A 186 15.49 15.42 15.73
C MET A 186 16.57 15.05 14.71
N TYR A 187 16.17 14.88 13.45
CA TYR A 187 17.08 14.60 12.33
C TYR A 187 16.95 15.70 11.28
N HIS A 188 18.07 16.09 10.69
CA HIS A 188 18.10 17.08 9.64
C HIS A 188 18.70 16.49 8.36
N LEU A 189 18.22 17.02 7.23
CA LEU A 189 18.79 16.81 5.92
C LEU A 189 19.30 18.15 5.43
N CYS A 190 20.51 18.15 4.89
CA CYS A 190 21.16 19.34 4.37
C CYS A 190 21.50 19.17 2.90
N GLU A 191 21.43 20.25 2.15
CA GLU A 191 21.90 20.36 0.78
C GLU A 191 22.74 21.62 0.61
N VAL A 192 23.65 21.62 -0.37
CA VAL A 192 24.44 22.80 -0.72
C VAL A 192 23.72 23.54 -1.84
N VAL A 193 23.22 24.74 -1.55
CA VAL A 193 22.54 25.62 -2.50
C VAL A 193 23.38 26.88 -2.67
N ASN A 194 23.88 27.12 -3.89
CA ASN A 194 24.72 28.28 -4.21
C ASN A 194 25.94 28.44 -3.27
N GLY A 195 26.56 27.32 -2.87
CA GLY A 195 27.71 27.32 -1.96
C GLY A 195 27.37 27.42 -0.47
N HIS A 196 26.09 27.62 -0.12
CA HIS A 196 25.63 27.66 1.27
C HIS A 196 24.96 26.34 1.67
N LEU A 197 25.26 25.87 2.88
CA LEU A 197 24.62 24.71 3.46
C LEU A 197 23.22 25.09 3.97
N SER A 198 22.18 24.53 3.36
CA SER A 198 20.78 24.70 3.77
C SER A 198 20.30 23.40 4.40
N CYS A 199 19.84 23.45 5.65
CA CYS A 199 19.36 22.28 6.37
C CYS A 199 17.88 22.42 6.72
N PHE A 200 17.12 21.34 6.54
CA PHE A 200 15.73 21.25 6.94
C PHE A 200 15.50 20.03 7.81
N ASN A 201 14.47 20.11 8.66
CA ASN A 201 14.12 19.00 9.52
C ASN A 201 13.43 17.88 8.71
N ALA A 202 14.02 16.69 8.73
CA ALA A 202 13.57 15.54 7.97
C ALA A 202 12.17 15.05 8.39
N ASN A 203 11.79 15.30 9.65
CA ASN A 203 10.48 14.90 10.19
C ASN A 203 9.33 15.79 9.66
N TYR A 204 9.61 17.04 9.24
CA TYR A 204 8.58 17.98 8.77
C TYR A 204 8.49 18.07 7.25
N SER A 205 9.62 17.97 6.54
CA SER A 205 9.67 18.09 5.07
C SER A 205 9.38 16.79 4.33
N GLY A 206 8.97 15.74 5.02
CA GLY A 206 8.73 14.42 4.46
C GLY A 206 8.47 13.40 5.55
N ARG A 207 8.87 12.15 5.29
CA ARG A 207 8.87 11.08 6.30
C ARG A 207 10.23 10.43 6.35
N LEU A 208 10.73 10.31 7.57
CA LEU A 208 11.90 9.51 7.88
C LEU A 208 11.41 8.15 8.40
N ILE A 209 11.82 7.08 7.73
CA ILE A 209 11.39 5.71 8.03
C ILE A 209 12.62 4.93 8.47
N PHE A 210 12.57 4.39 9.67
CA PHE A 210 13.62 3.51 10.17
C PHE A 210 13.46 2.14 9.51
N ILE A 211 14.55 1.65 8.91
CA ILE A 211 14.58 0.34 8.22
C ILE A 211 15.25 -0.74 9.09
N ASP A 212 15.65 -0.41 10.32
CA ASP A 212 16.52 -1.28 11.12
C ASP A 212 15.84 -2.55 11.64
N ASP A 213 16.71 -3.51 11.95
CA ASP A 213 16.40 -4.75 12.65
C ASP A 213 16.43 -4.49 14.17
N ILE A 214 15.44 -5.01 14.91
CA ILE A 214 15.25 -4.79 16.36
C ILE A 214 16.50 -5.19 17.18
N LEU A 215 17.31 -6.08 16.62
CA LEU A 215 18.38 -6.76 17.32
C LEU A 215 19.66 -5.93 17.50
N ASP A 216 19.91 -4.93 16.65
CA ASP A 216 21.12 -4.10 16.75
C ASP A 216 20.77 -2.74 17.39
N ASN A 217 20.85 -2.69 18.73
CA ASN A 217 20.62 -1.48 19.52
C ASN A 217 21.67 -0.38 19.29
N SER A 218 22.71 -0.63 18.50
CA SER A 218 23.71 0.38 18.20
C SER A 218 23.12 1.46 17.28
N ILE A 219 22.93 2.67 17.82
CA ILE A 219 22.47 3.83 17.04
C ILE A 219 23.37 4.08 15.82
N GLU A 220 24.65 3.68 15.92
CA GLU A 220 25.74 3.94 14.98
C GLU A 220 25.65 3.19 13.64
N LYS A 221 24.68 2.29 13.47
CA LYS A 221 24.45 1.56 12.21
C LYS A 221 23.08 1.78 11.60
N ARG A 222 22.27 2.67 12.20
CA ARG A 222 20.87 2.83 11.83
C ARG A 222 20.69 3.35 10.40
N LYS A 223 19.83 2.69 9.63
CA LYS A 223 19.45 3.09 8.27
C LYS A 223 18.08 3.74 8.26
N PHE A 224 18.00 4.85 7.53
CA PHE A 224 16.83 5.67 7.40
C PHE A 224 16.49 5.84 5.93
N LEU A 225 15.24 5.55 5.57
CA LEU A 225 14.71 5.95 4.28
C LEU A 225 13.98 7.28 4.43
N TYR A 226 14.47 8.30 3.74
CA TYR A 226 13.75 9.56 3.62
C TYR A 226 12.85 9.55 2.39
N LEU A 227 11.56 9.74 2.62
CA LEU A 227 10.55 9.98 1.59
C LEU A 227 10.13 11.45 1.64
N PRO A 228 10.47 12.25 0.61
CA PRO A 228 9.91 13.60 0.44
C PRO A 228 8.37 13.61 0.49
N GLY A 229 7.79 14.73 0.93
CA GLY A 229 6.33 14.87 0.99
C GLY A 229 5.61 14.60 -0.34
N SER A 230 6.26 14.90 -1.47
CA SER A 230 5.76 14.63 -2.82
C SER A 230 5.60 13.13 -3.13
N CYS A 231 6.34 12.25 -2.47
CA CYS A 231 6.18 10.80 -2.59
C CYS A 231 4.89 10.28 -1.94
N LEU A 232 4.32 11.05 -1.01
CA LEU A 232 3.22 10.64 -0.14
C LEU A 232 1.86 11.14 -0.63
N THR A 233 1.84 12.00 -1.66
CA THR A 233 0.60 12.46 -2.27
C THR A 233 -0.04 11.33 -3.06
N LYS A 234 -1.37 11.31 -3.13
CA LYS A 234 -2.10 10.31 -3.95
C LYS A 234 -2.18 10.72 -5.43
N ASP A 235 -1.68 11.90 -5.78
CA ASP A 235 -1.86 12.49 -7.09
C ASP A 235 -1.13 11.70 -8.19
N SER A 236 -1.61 11.88 -9.43
CA SER A 236 -1.11 11.23 -10.64
C SER A 236 0.29 11.68 -11.06
N ASN A 237 0.74 12.86 -10.60
CA ASN A 237 2.08 13.35 -10.87
C ASN A 237 3.05 12.82 -9.80
N PHE A 238 3.39 11.54 -9.88
CA PHE A 238 4.33 10.92 -8.94
C PHE A 238 5.76 11.44 -9.19
N ILE A 239 6.19 12.36 -8.32
CA ILE A 239 7.55 12.93 -8.29
C ILE A 239 8.12 12.59 -6.93
N CYS A 240 9.12 11.71 -6.91
CA CYS A 240 9.70 11.21 -5.68
C CYS A 240 11.21 11.03 -5.84
N ASP A 241 12.00 11.75 -5.04
CA ASP A 241 13.45 11.62 -4.96
C ASP A 241 13.87 11.02 -3.61
N PRO A 242 13.61 9.73 -3.36
CA PRO A 242 13.88 9.11 -2.08
C PRO A 242 15.37 8.89 -1.87
N GLN A 243 15.77 8.94 -0.60
CA GLN A 243 17.18 8.86 -0.21
C GLN A 243 17.32 7.84 0.92
N LEU A 244 18.33 6.98 0.82
CA LEU A 244 18.75 6.09 1.88
C LEU A 244 19.91 6.72 2.62
N CYS A 245 19.69 7.06 3.88
CA CYS A 245 20.68 7.69 4.73
C CYS A 245 21.11 6.69 5.80
N GLN A 246 22.41 6.63 6.08
CA GLN A 246 22.93 5.85 7.20
C GLN A 246 23.50 6.81 8.24
N TYR A 247 23.12 6.60 9.49
CA TYR A 247 23.79 7.25 10.59
C TYR A 247 25.14 6.57 10.80
N ASN A 248 26.21 7.34 10.71
CA ASN A 248 27.57 6.91 11.03
C ASN A 248 28.03 7.91 12.10
N SER A 249 28.20 7.45 13.35
CA SER A 249 28.31 8.35 14.50
C SER A 249 29.42 9.39 14.34
N THR A 250 29.32 10.47 15.14
CA THR A 250 29.97 11.80 15.07
C THR A 250 29.04 12.91 14.58
N GLN A 251 29.28 14.15 15.02
CA GLN A 251 28.54 15.37 14.66
C GLN A 251 28.65 15.76 13.16
N LYS A 252 29.03 14.81 12.30
CA LYS A 252 29.29 15.04 10.88
C LYS A 252 28.08 14.65 10.06
N LEU A 253 27.82 15.44 9.03
CA LEU A 253 26.85 15.15 8.01
C LEU A 253 27.34 13.98 7.14
N THR A 254 26.49 12.98 6.94
CA THR A 254 26.78 11.82 6.07
C THR A 254 26.00 11.94 4.77
N SER A 255 26.65 11.76 3.62
CA SER A 255 25.95 11.77 2.33
C SER A 255 24.95 10.61 2.27
N CYS A 256 23.74 10.88 1.79
CA CYS A 256 22.75 9.84 1.53
C CYS A 256 22.95 9.21 0.14
N GLU A 257 22.53 7.94 0.01
CA GLU A 257 22.45 7.21 -1.25
C GLU A 257 21.11 7.50 -1.94
N LYS A 258 21.19 7.88 -3.22
CA LYS A 258 20.02 8.15 -4.07
C LYS A 258 19.37 6.84 -4.49
N LEU A 259 18.07 6.67 -4.23
CA LEU A 259 17.35 5.44 -4.58
C LEU A 259 16.40 5.62 -5.77
N GLU A 260 16.50 4.72 -6.75
CA GLU A 260 15.40 4.54 -7.71
C GLU A 260 14.16 4.02 -6.96
N ILE A 261 12.98 4.47 -7.38
CA ILE A 261 11.72 4.06 -6.74
C ILE A 261 10.62 3.87 -7.77
N SER A 262 9.79 2.88 -7.53
CA SER A 262 8.58 2.64 -8.27
C SER A 262 7.38 2.91 -7.38
N SER A 263 6.22 3.12 -7.99
CA SER A 263 4.97 3.24 -7.27
C SER A 263 3.82 2.66 -8.07
N ILE A 264 2.88 2.07 -7.36
CA ILE A 264 1.55 1.75 -7.87
C ILE A 264 0.55 2.70 -7.22
N LYS A 265 -0.36 3.23 -8.03
CA LYS A 265 -1.47 4.08 -7.58
C LYS A 265 -2.75 3.80 -8.36
N ASN A 266 -3.87 4.25 -7.82
CA ASN A 266 -5.18 4.22 -8.43
C ASN A 266 -5.63 2.81 -8.86
N ILE A 267 -5.48 1.82 -7.96
CA ILE A 267 -6.08 0.50 -8.17
C ILE A 267 -7.61 0.64 -8.14
N ILE A 268 -8.25 0.36 -9.27
CA ILE A 268 -9.72 0.40 -9.41
C ILE A 268 -10.22 -0.81 -10.21
N PRO A 269 -11.44 -1.30 -9.95
CA PRO A 269 -12.07 -2.29 -10.83
C PRO A 269 -12.19 -1.74 -12.25
N SER A 270 -11.75 -2.51 -13.25
CA SER A 270 -11.90 -2.12 -14.65
C SER A 270 -13.38 -2.11 -15.01
N ARG A 271 -13.85 -1.02 -15.61
CA ARG A 271 -15.20 -0.95 -16.18
C ARG A 271 -15.24 -1.77 -17.47
N GLY A 272 -15.46 -3.07 -17.31
CA GLY A 272 -15.54 -4.03 -18.39
C GLY A 272 -15.59 -5.41 -17.77
N THR A 273 -16.62 -6.19 -18.11
CA THR A 273 -16.96 -7.51 -17.56
C THR A 273 -17.35 -7.52 -16.08
N LEU A 274 -18.67 -7.47 -15.81
CA LEU A 274 -19.23 -8.16 -14.65
C LEU A 274 -18.89 -9.64 -14.85
N GLU A 275 -17.79 -10.09 -14.27
CA GLU A 275 -17.52 -11.51 -14.20
C GLU A 275 -18.42 -12.11 -13.10
N PRO A 276 -19.04 -13.27 -13.34
CA PRO A 276 -19.83 -13.95 -12.33
C PRO A 276 -18.93 -14.24 -11.12
N ALA A 277 -19.45 -13.95 -9.93
CA ALA A 277 -18.78 -14.32 -8.69
C ALA A 277 -18.42 -15.82 -8.74
N PRO A 278 -17.20 -16.21 -8.35
CA PRO A 278 -16.81 -17.62 -8.36
C PRO A 278 -17.81 -18.43 -7.55
N THR A 279 -18.28 -19.54 -8.13
CA THR A 279 -19.41 -20.35 -7.66
C THR A 279 -19.17 -21.05 -6.32
N TYR A 280 -18.00 -20.88 -5.72
CA TYR A 280 -17.67 -21.41 -4.40
C TYR A 280 -16.88 -20.37 -3.61
N MET A 281 -17.57 -19.67 -2.69
CA MET A 281 -16.94 -19.09 -1.51
C MET A 281 -17.87 -19.23 -0.30
N PRO A 282 -17.39 -19.80 0.83
CA PRO A 282 -18.00 -19.52 2.11
C PRO A 282 -17.75 -18.05 2.42
N ILE A 283 -18.84 -17.29 2.53
CA ILE A 283 -18.86 -15.90 2.95
C ILE A 283 -18.22 -15.83 4.34
N SER A 284 -17.04 -15.21 4.45
CA SER A 284 -16.51 -14.83 5.75
C SER A 284 -17.39 -13.69 6.27
N HIS A 285 -18.26 -14.01 7.23
CA HIS A 285 -19.12 -13.06 7.89
C HIS A 285 -18.28 -12.08 8.73
N GLU A 286 -17.93 -10.92 8.18
CA GLU A 286 -17.85 -9.73 9.02
C GLU A 286 -19.27 -9.37 9.43
N ASN A 287 -19.57 -9.52 10.73
CA ASN A 287 -20.86 -9.22 11.34
C ASN A 287 -21.15 -7.71 11.38
N ARG A 288 -21.22 -7.06 10.20
CA ARG A 288 -21.86 -5.76 10.03
C ARG A 288 -22.95 -5.90 8.97
N PRO A 289 -24.23 -5.94 9.35
CA PRO A 289 -25.30 -5.92 8.37
C PRO A 289 -25.15 -4.64 7.53
N SER A 290 -25.19 -4.79 6.21
CA SER A 290 -25.17 -3.66 5.29
C SER A 290 -26.32 -2.70 5.62
N THR A 291 -26.12 -1.41 5.40
CA THR A 291 -27.11 -0.37 5.69
C THR A 291 -28.47 -0.64 5.04
N SER A 292 -28.47 -1.31 3.88
CA SER A 292 -29.68 -1.79 3.20
C SER A 292 -30.40 -2.91 3.96
N ILE A 293 -29.69 -3.84 4.59
CA ILE A 293 -30.29 -4.90 5.43
C ILE A 293 -30.87 -4.29 6.71
N LEU A 294 -30.18 -3.34 7.34
CA LEU A 294 -30.67 -2.59 8.51
C LEU A 294 -31.94 -1.78 8.21
N LEU A 295 -32.02 -1.18 7.02
CA LEU A 295 -33.22 -0.48 6.55
C LEU A 295 -34.35 -1.47 6.26
N ALA A 296 -34.06 -2.61 5.63
CA ALA A 296 -35.05 -3.64 5.36
C ALA A 296 -35.61 -4.28 6.64
N THR A 297 -34.76 -4.57 7.63
CA THR A 297 -35.19 -5.15 8.92
C THR A 297 -35.94 -4.16 9.80
N SER A 298 -35.65 -2.86 9.71
CA SER A 298 -36.41 -1.83 10.43
C SER A 298 -37.77 -1.52 9.79
N LEU A 299 -37.94 -1.70 8.47
CA LEU A 299 -39.20 -1.43 7.75
C LEU A 299 -40.20 -2.61 7.74
N MET A 300 -39.72 -3.85 7.91
CA MET A 300 -40.57 -5.05 7.99
C MET A 300 -41.69 -4.98 9.03
N PRO A 301 -41.46 -4.59 10.30
CA PRO A 301 -42.54 -4.49 11.29
C PRO A 301 -43.59 -3.44 10.91
N PHE A 302 -43.22 -2.35 10.22
CA PHE A 302 -44.18 -1.34 9.75
C PHE A 302 -45.07 -1.86 8.63
N LEU A 303 -44.52 -2.64 7.69
CA LEU A 303 -45.29 -3.26 6.61
C LEU A 303 -46.32 -4.27 7.15
N VAL A 304 -45.92 -5.08 8.14
CA VAL A 304 -46.83 -6.02 8.81
C VAL A 304 -47.97 -5.26 9.51
N MET A 305 -47.66 -4.17 10.23
CA MET A 305 -48.69 -3.34 10.87
C MET A 305 -49.64 -2.70 9.87
N LEU A 306 -49.14 -2.24 8.71
CA LEU A 306 -49.98 -1.69 7.64
C LEU A 306 -50.97 -2.73 7.09
N VAL A 307 -50.55 -3.99 6.93
CA VAL A 307 -51.44 -5.07 6.52
C VAL A 307 -52.54 -5.33 7.57
N PHE A 308 -52.19 -5.33 8.85
CA PHE A 308 -53.20 -5.49 9.92
C PHE A 308 -54.19 -4.32 9.96
N ILE A 309 -53.71 -3.08 9.83
CA ILE A 309 -54.56 -1.89 9.76
C ILE A 309 -55.49 -1.96 8.54
N TRP A 310 -54.96 -2.33 7.37
CA TRP A 310 -55.76 -2.46 6.15
C TRP A 310 -56.84 -3.56 6.28
N CYS A 311 -56.48 -4.71 6.82
CA CYS A 311 -57.43 -5.79 7.12
C CYS A 311 -58.51 -5.37 8.12
N PHE A 312 -58.13 -4.62 9.16
CA PHE A 312 -59.06 -4.09 10.15
C PHE A 312 -60.03 -3.07 9.52
N VAL A 313 -59.52 -2.10 8.76
CA VAL A 313 -60.32 -1.10 8.04
C VAL A 313 -61.25 -1.78 7.03
N TYR A 314 -60.76 -2.75 6.26
CA TYR A 314 -61.56 -3.51 5.32
C TYR A 314 -62.70 -4.28 6.01
N LYS A 315 -62.40 -4.96 7.13
CA LYS A 315 -63.41 -5.67 7.92
C LYS A 315 -64.45 -4.72 8.52
N PHE A 316 -64.02 -3.55 8.98
CA PHE A 316 -64.90 -2.51 9.54
C PHE A 316 -65.83 -1.90 8.48
N LEU A 317 -65.30 -1.57 7.30
CA LEU A 317 -66.10 -1.07 6.17
C LEU A 317 -67.07 -2.13 5.62
N ARG A 318 -66.64 -3.40 5.55
CA ARG A 318 -67.50 -4.52 5.13
C ARG A 318 -68.64 -4.79 6.13
N SER A 319 -68.42 -4.62 7.44
CA SER A 319 -69.47 -4.81 8.45
C SER A 319 -70.54 -3.71 8.39
N ARG A 320 -70.15 -2.46 8.09
CA ARG A 320 -71.10 -1.36 7.87
C ARG A 320 -71.97 -1.55 6.62
N LYS A 321 -71.42 -2.06 5.51
CA LYS A 321 -72.21 -2.36 4.29
C LYS A 321 -73.30 -3.41 4.50
N ARG A 322 -73.11 -4.38 5.41
CA ARG A 322 -74.14 -5.39 5.73
C ARG A 322 -75.29 -4.87 6.59
N LYS A 323 -75.10 -3.79 7.35
CA LYS A 323 -76.17 -3.18 8.17
C LYS A 323 -77.10 -2.24 7.40
N VAL A 324 -76.76 -1.86 6.18
CA VAL A 324 -77.59 -0.99 5.33
C VAL A 324 -78.55 -1.79 4.43
N TYR A 325 -78.29 -3.07 4.18
CA TYR A 325 -79.16 -3.96 3.40
C TYR A 325 -80.16 -4.78 4.25
N SER A 326 -80.26 -4.48 5.54
CA SER A 326 -81.17 -5.13 6.50
C SER A 326 -81.97 -4.07 7.25
N ARG A 327 -82.63 -3.17 6.50
CA ARG A 327 -83.67 -2.30 7.03
C ARG A 327 -84.74 -2.08 5.98
#